data_AF-A0A1U8KI39-F1
#
_entry.id   AF-A0A1U8KI39-F1
#
_cell.length_a   1.000
_cell.length_b   1.000
_cell.length_c   1.000
_cell.angle_alpha   90.00
_cell.angle_beta   90.00
_cell.angle_gamma   90.00
#
_symmetry.space_group_name_H-M   'P 1'
#
loop_
_entity.id
_entity.type
_entity.pdbx_description
1 polymer ?
#
loop_
_entity_poly.entity_id
_entity_poly.type
_entity_poly.pdbx_seq_one_letter_code
_entity_poly.pdbx_strand_id
1 'polypeptide(L)'
;MWGAPSEPADSYYEVRPDSTDVLATRFRIKPDGQLDIGKTLNWIHRGGIHPAIRGEVWEFLLGCYHPMSTFDERKQMRQNRRAQYVRLKNECSKMFPVVGSGKYITAPVITEDGQPIRNPVVDLETNLDANANRTEMANELTSNGPLDMKVVQWMHTLHQIGLDVKRTDRTLLFYDKPENLSKLWDILSVYAWIDIDVGYCQGV
;
A
#
# COMPACT_ATOMS: atom_id res chain seq x y z
N MET A 1 -7.11 11.41 9.44
CA MET A 1 -8.46 10.88 9.73
C MET A 1 -8.70 9.63 8.88
N TRP A 2 -8.44 8.44 9.41
CA TRP A 2 -8.93 7.17 8.84
C TRP A 2 -10.11 6.73 9.69
N GLY A 3 -11.29 7.23 9.34
CA GLY A 3 -12.51 7.11 10.12
C GLY A 3 -13.75 7.73 9.46
N ALA A 4 -13.59 8.38 8.30
CA ALA A 4 -14.72 8.54 7.39
C ALA A 4 -15.11 7.14 6.87
N PRO A 5 -16.41 6.85 6.65
CA PRO A 5 -16.83 5.60 6.03
C PRO A 5 -16.02 5.45 4.74
N SER A 6 -15.13 4.48 4.72
CA SER A 6 -14.32 4.21 3.53
C SER A 6 -15.29 3.98 2.40
N GLU A 7 -15.22 4.81 1.35
CA GLU A 7 -15.88 4.49 0.09
C GLU A 7 -15.59 3.02 -0.19
N PRO A 8 -16.63 2.17 -0.35
CA PRO A 8 -16.42 0.76 -0.60
C PRO A 8 -15.49 0.69 -1.79
N ALA A 9 -14.38 -0.04 -1.72
CA ALA A 9 -13.40 0.07 -2.80
C ALA A 9 -13.95 -0.36 -4.18
N ASP A 10 -15.07 -1.06 -4.17
CA ASP A 10 -15.89 -1.39 -5.33
C ASP A 10 -16.46 -0.13 -6.03
N SER A 11 -16.59 1.00 -5.35
CA SER A 11 -16.97 2.31 -5.92
C SER A 11 -15.88 2.91 -6.81
N TYR A 12 -14.60 2.60 -6.57
CA TYR A 12 -13.52 2.96 -7.51
C TYR A 12 -13.58 2.13 -8.81
N TYR A 13 -14.40 1.07 -8.82
CA TYR A 13 -14.60 0.15 -9.94
C TYR A 13 -16.08 0.09 -10.38
N GLU A 14 -16.93 1.04 -9.96
CA GLU A 14 -18.32 1.08 -10.39
C GLU A 14 -18.39 1.43 -11.88
N VAL A 15 -18.92 0.48 -12.67
CA VAL A 15 -19.21 0.70 -14.10
C VAL A 15 -20.40 1.66 -14.18
N ARG A 16 -20.23 2.79 -14.88
CA ARG A 16 -21.27 3.81 -15.03
C ARG A 16 -22.55 3.18 -15.60
N PRO A 17 -23.74 3.51 -15.08
CA PRO A 17 -25.02 2.94 -15.53
C PRO A 17 -25.30 3.20 -17.03
N ASP A 18 -24.69 4.25 -17.59
CA ASP A 18 -24.91 4.70 -18.96
C ASP A 18 -23.77 4.30 -19.92
N SER A 19 -22.85 3.44 -19.49
CA SER A 19 -21.67 3.07 -20.27
C SER A 19 -22.02 2.09 -21.40
N THR A 20 -22.55 2.62 -22.49
CA THR A 20 -22.79 1.90 -23.76
C THR A 20 -21.54 1.79 -24.64
N ASP A 21 -20.43 2.42 -24.24
CA ASP A 21 -19.20 2.52 -25.04
C ASP A 21 -17.94 2.08 -24.27
N VAL A 22 -18.07 1.08 -23.40
CA VAL A 22 -16.92 0.22 -23.11
C VAL A 22 -16.69 -0.58 -24.38
N LEU A 23 -15.86 -0.07 -25.30
CA LEU A 23 -15.34 -0.75 -26.49
C LEU A 23 -15.38 -2.25 -26.24
N ALA A 24 -16.37 -2.97 -26.78
CA ALA A 24 -16.83 -4.26 -26.27
C ALA A 24 -15.66 -5.14 -25.82
N THR A 25 -15.24 -4.99 -24.56
CA THR A 25 -14.08 -5.71 -24.08
C THR A 25 -14.62 -7.11 -23.96
N ARG A 26 -14.18 -7.99 -24.86
CA ARG A 26 -14.64 -9.39 -24.90
C ARG A 26 -14.36 -10.14 -23.59
N PHE A 27 -13.66 -9.49 -22.65
CA PHE A 27 -13.58 -9.85 -21.25
C PHE A 27 -14.98 -10.04 -20.65
N ARG A 28 -15.40 -11.30 -20.59
CA ARG A 28 -16.65 -11.72 -20.00
C ARG A 28 -16.32 -12.61 -18.83
N ILE A 29 -16.43 -12.06 -17.62
CA ILE A 29 -16.68 -12.89 -16.45
C ILE A 29 -18.04 -13.55 -16.71
N LYS A 30 -18.11 -14.87 -16.56
CA LYS A 30 -19.35 -15.60 -16.72
C LYS A 30 -20.38 -15.10 -15.67
N PRO A 31 -21.69 -15.29 -15.90
CA PRO A 31 -22.72 -14.86 -14.94
C PRO A 31 -22.55 -15.45 -13.53
N ASP A 32 -21.91 -16.62 -13.41
CA ASP A 32 -21.57 -17.28 -12.16
C ASP A 32 -20.30 -16.71 -11.48
N GLY A 33 -19.65 -15.73 -12.10
CA GLY A 33 -18.45 -15.06 -11.59
C GLY A 33 -17.12 -15.65 -12.06
N GLN A 34 -17.12 -16.75 -12.82
CA GLN A 34 -15.90 -17.43 -13.27
C GLN A 34 -15.24 -16.76 -14.48
N LEU A 35 -13.91 -16.87 -14.57
CA LEU A 35 -13.09 -16.36 -15.66
C LEU A 35 -12.45 -17.50 -16.46
N ASP A 36 -12.67 -17.50 -17.78
CA ASP A 36 -11.89 -18.34 -18.69
C ASP A 36 -10.50 -17.73 -18.88
N ILE A 37 -9.56 -18.15 -18.03
CA ILE A 37 -8.20 -17.58 -17.99
C ILE A 37 -7.45 -17.81 -19.31
N GLY A 38 -7.65 -18.95 -19.98
CA GLY A 38 -6.97 -19.27 -21.24
C GLY A 38 -7.36 -18.33 -22.37
N LYS A 39 -8.66 -18.09 -22.56
CA LYS A 39 -9.14 -17.10 -23.53
C LYS A 39 -8.70 -15.68 -23.18
N THR A 40 -8.76 -15.36 -21.89
CA THR A 40 -8.37 -14.04 -21.36
C THR A 40 -6.91 -13.73 -21.68
N LEU A 41 -5.98 -14.64 -21.36
CA LEU A 41 -4.56 -14.47 -21.62
C LEU A 41 -4.25 -14.33 -23.12
N ASN A 42 -4.92 -15.11 -23.98
CA ASN A 42 -4.74 -15.00 -25.43
C ASN A 42 -5.10 -13.61 -25.96
N TRP A 43 -6.17 -13.00 -25.44
CA TRP A 43 -6.53 -11.62 -25.82
C TRP A 43 -5.55 -10.59 -25.29
N ILE A 44 -5.13 -10.73 -24.04
CA ILE A 44 -4.17 -9.82 -23.42
C ILE A 44 -2.84 -9.83 -24.18
N HIS A 45 -2.35 -11.01 -24.57
CA HIS A 45 -1.12 -11.13 -25.35
C HIS A 45 -1.21 -10.47 -26.73
N ARG A 46 -2.41 -10.40 -27.33
CA ARG A 46 -2.59 -9.83 -28.68
C ARG A 46 -2.86 -8.33 -28.68
N GLY A 47 -3.53 -7.80 -27.67
CA GLY A 47 -4.04 -6.42 -27.68
C GLY A 47 -3.99 -5.69 -26.34
N GLY A 48 -3.44 -6.31 -25.30
CA GLY A 48 -3.39 -5.74 -23.95
C GLY A 48 -4.76 -5.67 -23.27
N ILE A 49 -4.81 -4.94 -22.15
CA ILE A 49 -6.02 -4.73 -21.34
C ILE A 49 -6.44 -3.27 -21.43
N HIS A 50 -7.71 -3.05 -21.78
CA HIS A 50 -8.31 -1.72 -21.81
C HIS A 50 -8.32 -1.11 -20.40
N PRO A 51 -7.93 0.17 -20.20
CA PRO A 51 -7.82 0.80 -18.88
C PRO A 51 -9.04 0.62 -17.97
N ALA A 52 -10.25 0.71 -18.54
CA ALA A 52 -11.51 0.63 -17.78
C ALA A 52 -11.71 -0.68 -17.01
N ILE A 53 -11.12 -1.79 -17.45
CA ILE A 53 -11.28 -3.12 -16.82
C ILE A 53 -10.02 -3.61 -16.11
N ARG A 54 -8.91 -2.84 -16.14
CA ARG A 54 -7.61 -3.28 -15.60
C ARG A 54 -7.70 -3.67 -14.13
N GLY A 55 -8.40 -2.88 -13.32
CA GLY A 55 -8.54 -3.13 -11.88
C GLY A 55 -9.13 -4.49 -11.56
N GLU A 56 -10.11 -4.95 -12.33
CA GLU A 56 -10.72 -6.26 -12.14
C GLU A 56 -9.86 -7.40 -12.70
N VAL A 57 -9.29 -7.20 -13.89
CA VAL A 57 -8.50 -8.25 -14.56
C VAL A 57 -7.20 -8.52 -13.81
N TRP A 58 -6.54 -7.48 -13.30
CA TRP A 58 -5.24 -7.60 -12.63
C TRP A 58 -5.31 -8.47 -11.37
N GLU A 59 -6.41 -8.43 -10.62
CA GLU A 59 -6.57 -9.28 -9.45
C GLU A 59 -6.55 -10.79 -9.81
N PHE A 60 -6.96 -11.18 -11.03
CA PHE A 60 -6.79 -12.56 -11.50
C PHE A 60 -5.36 -12.83 -11.97
N LEU A 61 -4.76 -11.91 -12.72
CA LEU A 61 -3.41 -12.09 -13.27
C LEU A 61 -2.33 -12.13 -12.19
N LEU A 62 -2.52 -11.37 -11.13
CA LEU A 62 -1.65 -11.35 -9.94
C LEU A 62 -1.96 -12.52 -8.98
N GLY A 63 -2.86 -13.43 -9.35
CA GLY A 63 -3.22 -14.60 -8.54
C GLY A 63 -4.00 -14.27 -7.26
N CYS A 64 -4.53 -13.05 -7.12
CA CYS A 64 -5.35 -12.66 -5.97
C CYS A 64 -6.73 -13.33 -5.98
N TYR A 65 -7.18 -13.81 -7.15
CA TYR A 65 -8.37 -14.63 -7.32
C TYR A 65 -8.08 -15.89 -8.13
N HIS A 66 -8.69 -16.99 -7.73
CA HIS A 66 -8.71 -18.21 -8.53
C HIS A 66 -9.66 -18.01 -9.73
N PRO A 67 -9.31 -18.47 -10.96
CA PRO A 67 -10.18 -18.28 -12.13
C PRO A 67 -11.60 -18.84 -11.98
N MET A 68 -11.77 -19.87 -11.15
CA MET A 68 -13.08 -20.49 -10.87
C MET A 68 -13.84 -19.88 -9.69
N SER A 69 -13.30 -18.83 -9.04
CA SER A 69 -13.99 -18.19 -7.91
C SER A 69 -15.22 -17.42 -8.37
N THR A 70 -16.29 -17.49 -7.58
CA THR A 70 -17.53 -16.72 -7.76
C THR A 70 -17.36 -15.25 -7.33
N PHE A 71 -18.37 -14.41 -7.59
CA PHE A 71 -18.35 -13.01 -7.15
C PHE A 71 -18.36 -12.90 -5.61
N ASP A 72 -19.20 -13.68 -4.94
CA ASP A 72 -19.36 -13.63 -3.48
C ASP A 72 -18.10 -14.10 -2.75
N GLU A 73 -17.47 -15.17 -3.24
CA GLU A 73 -16.17 -15.62 -2.73
C GLU A 73 -15.12 -14.51 -2.87
N ARG A 74 -15.04 -13.85 -4.02
CA ARG A 74 -14.08 -12.75 -4.22
C ARG A 74 -14.37 -11.55 -3.34
N LYS A 75 -15.66 -11.23 -3.10
CA LYS A 75 -16.06 -10.17 -2.16
C LYS A 75 -15.60 -10.50 -0.74
N GLN A 76 -15.79 -11.74 -0.30
CA GLN A 76 -15.31 -12.20 1.01
C GLN A 76 -13.77 -12.18 1.10
N MET A 77 -13.07 -12.65 0.06
CA MET A 77 -11.61 -12.59 -0.02
C MET A 77 -11.09 -11.15 0.11
N ARG A 78 -11.71 -10.17 -0.58
CA ARG A 78 -11.35 -8.75 -0.46
C ARG A 78 -11.53 -8.23 0.95
N GLN A 79 -12.66 -8.55 1.60
CA GLN A 79 -12.92 -8.13 2.98
C GLN A 79 -11.88 -8.72 3.95
N ASN A 80 -11.57 -10.01 3.79
CA ASN A 80 -10.57 -10.69 4.62
C ASN A 80 -9.17 -10.07 4.43
N ARG A 81 -8.74 -9.82 3.19
CA ARG A 81 -7.45 -9.16 2.89
C ARG A 81 -7.39 -7.75 3.45
N ARG A 82 -8.47 -6.97 3.36
CA ARG A 82 -8.54 -5.62 3.96
C ARG A 82 -8.39 -5.67 5.47
N ALA A 83 -9.12 -6.58 6.13
CA ALA A 83 -9.02 -6.76 7.57
C ALA A 83 -7.60 -7.20 7.99
N GLN A 84 -6.98 -8.10 7.22
CA GLN A 84 -5.59 -8.51 7.45
C GLN A 84 -4.60 -7.36 7.29
N TYR A 85 -4.70 -6.59 6.20
CA TYR A 85 -3.87 -5.43 5.97
C TYR A 85 -4.02 -4.39 7.09
N VAL A 86 -5.24 -4.11 7.54
CA VAL A 86 -5.47 -3.19 8.68
C VAL A 86 -4.79 -3.68 9.94
N ARG A 87 -4.84 -4.98 10.24
CA ARG A 87 -4.12 -5.54 11.41
C ARG A 87 -2.61 -5.34 11.30
N LEU A 88 -2.02 -5.72 10.17
CA LEU A 88 -0.58 -5.57 9.92
C LEU A 88 -0.13 -4.10 9.98
N LYS A 89 -0.92 -3.21 9.38
CA LYS A 89 -0.67 -1.77 9.45
C LYS A 89 -0.73 -1.24 10.88
N ASN A 90 -1.68 -1.71 11.69
CA ASN A 90 -1.78 -1.33 13.10
C ASN A 90 -0.59 -1.87 13.92
N GLU A 91 -0.09 -3.06 13.62
CA GLU A 91 1.15 -3.59 14.23
C GLU A 91 2.35 -2.71 13.89
N CYS A 92 2.52 -2.36 12.60
CA CYS A 92 3.56 -1.43 12.16
C CYS A 92 3.43 -0.06 12.83
N SER A 93 2.20 0.45 12.97
CA SER A 93 1.93 1.75 13.61
C SER A 93 2.26 1.75 15.11
N LYS A 94 2.05 0.65 15.82
CA LYS A 94 2.48 0.52 17.24
C LYS A 94 3.99 0.59 17.40
N MET A 95 4.74 0.04 16.43
CA MET A 95 6.20 0.06 16.44
C MET A 95 6.74 1.39 15.91
N PHE A 96 6.07 1.99 14.91
CA PHE A 96 6.45 3.28 14.33
C PHE A 96 5.20 4.10 13.97
N PRO A 97 4.77 5.04 14.83
CA PRO A 97 3.48 5.74 14.71
C PRO A 97 3.26 6.55 13.43
N VAL A 98 4.32 6.82 12.66
CA VAL A 98 4.19 7.49 11.35
C VAL A 98 3.46 6.59 10.36
N VAL A 99 3.57 5.26 10.45
CA VAL A 99 2.84 4.32 9.59
C VAL A 99 1.34 4.49 9.80
N GLY A 100 0.64 4.86 8.73
CA GLY A 100 -0.79 5.14 8.75
C GLY A 100 -1.20 6.55 9.13
N SER A 101 -0.26 7.42 9.48
CA SER A 101 -0.54 8.81 9.86
C SER A 101 -0.96 9.70 8.67
N GLY A 102 -0.71 9.25 7.43
CA GLY A 102 -0.81 10.07 6.22
C GLY A 102 0.45 10.89 5.95
N LYS A 103 1.55 10.60 6.66
CA LYS A 103 2.88 11.18 6.43
C LYS A 103 3.90 10.06 6.20
N TYR A 104 5.06 10.43 5.66
CA TYR A 104 6.18 9.52 5.46
C TYR A 104 7.50 10.22 5.80
N ILE A 105 8.54 9.44 6.07
CA ILE A 105 9.87 9.95 6.43
C ILE A 105 10.84 9.79 5.26
N THR A 106 11.79 10.70 5.13
CA THR A 106 12.87 10.62 4.12
C THR A 106 14.25 10.68 4.76
N ALA A 107 14.34 10.53 6.08
CA ALA A 107 15.60 10.54 6.83
C ALA A 107 15.67 9.32 7.78
N PRO A 108 16.88 8.81 8.07
CA PRO A 108 17.06 7.70 8.99
C PRO A 108 16.61 8.09 10.39
N VAL A 109 16.00 7.14 11.10
CA VAL A 109 15.48 7.33 12.48
C VAL A 109 16.28 6.51 13.49
N ILE A 110 17.04 5.51 13.05
CA ILE A 110 17.89 4.67 13.91
C ILE A 110 19.34 4.74 13.41
N THR A 111 20.29 4.76 14.34
CA THR A 111 21.72 4.55 14.07
C THR A 111 22.02 3.10 13.72
N GLU A 112 23.19 2.82 13.11
CA GLU A 112 23.63 1.43 12.80
C GLU A 112 23.66 0.51 14.04
N ASP A 113 23.77 1.09 15.24
CA ASP A 113 23.78 0.38 16.52
C ASP A 113 22.39 0.15 17.13
N GLY A 114 21.31 0.43 16.39
CA GLY A 114 19.94 0.22 16.89
C GLY A 114 19.42 1.30 17.84
N GLN A 115 20.15 2.40 18.03
CA GLN A 115 19.71 3.50 18.89
C GLN A 115 18.88 4.53 18.09
N PRO A 116 17.76 5.02 18.63
CA PRO A 116 17.00 6.11 18.01
C PRO A 116 17.89 7.36 17.87
N ILE A 117 17.92 7.94 16.67
CA ILE A 117 18.63 9.20 16.43
C ILE A 117 17.88 10.30 17.18
N ARG A 118 18.56 10.94 18.15
CA ARG A 118 17.98 11.95 19.07
C ARG A 118 17.37 13.17 18.37
N ASN A 119 17.72 13.42 17.11
CA ASN A 119 17.14 14.43 16.24
C ASN A 119 17.27 13.95 14.79
N PRO A 120 16.38 13.08 14.30
CA PRO A 120 16.40 12.76 12.89
C PRO A 120 15.99 14.05 12.17
N VAL A 121 16.80 14.52 11.22
CA VAL A 121 16.43 15.62 10.31
C VAL A 121 15.35 15.07 9.39
N VAL A 122 14.17 14.81 9.95
CA VAL A 122 13.01 14.34 9.20
C VAL A 122 12.47 15.58 8.51
N ASP A 123 12.80 15.74 7.23
CA ASP A 123 12.01 16.59 6.33
C ASP A 123 10.64 15.93 6.16
N LEU A 124 9.83 16.06 7.21
CA LEU A 124 8.41 15.79 7.22
C LEU A 124 7.80 16.98 6.47
N GLU A 125 7.67 16.88 5.16
CA GLU A 125 7.07 17.92 4.33
C GLU A 125 5.58 18.07 4.67
N THR A 126 5.26 18.72 5.79
CA THR A 126 4.00 19.43 6.09
C THR A 126 4.11 20.19 7.42
N ASN A 127 4.30 21.52 7.31
CA ASN A 127 4.00 22.65 8.22
C ASN A 127 4.15 22.51 9.76
N LEU A 128 4.99 23.41 10.31
CA LEU A 128 5.01 24.11 11.62
C LEU A 128 4.26 23.46 12.82
N ASP A 129 4.98 23.36 13.95
CA ASP A 129 4.58 22.85 15.29
C ASP A 129 5.15 21.46 15.71
N ALA A 130 6.17 20.97 15.00
CA ALA A 130 6.74 19.64 15.20
C ALA A 130 7.66 19.46 16.43
N ASN A 131 7.96 20.48 17.24
CA ASN A 131 9.01 20.37 18.26
C ASN A 131 8.58 19.65 19.56
N ALA A 132 7.31 19.72 19.92
CA ALA A 132 6.79 19.03 21.12
C ALA A 132 6.61 17.52 20.87
N ASN A 133 6.02 17.16 19.73
CA ASN A 133 5.75 15.75 19.36
C ASN A 133 7.03 14.95 19.02
N ARG A 134 8.15 15.64 18.72
CA ARG A 134 9.46 15.03 18.37
C ARG A 134 10.12 14.29 19.54
N THR A 135 10.05 14.87 20.74
CA THR A 135 10.70 14.33 21.94
C THR A 135 9.90 13.18 22.54
N GLU A 136 8.57 13.22 22.40
CA GLU A 136 7.67 12.19 22.94
C GLU A 136 7.75 10.88 22.14
N MET A 137 7.82 10.95 20.81
CA MET A 137 7.86 9.75 19.95
C MET A 137 9.16 8.94 20.09
N ALA A 138 10.30 9.63 20.23
CA ALA A 138 11.58 8.98 20.51
C ALA A 138 11.62 8.38 21.93
N ASN A 139 10.99 9.04 22.91
CA ASN A 139 10.92 8.54 24.29
C ASN A 139 10.01 7.30 24.41
N GLU A 140 8.88 7.24 23.69
CA GLU A 140 7.98 6.06 23.67
C GLU A 140 8.66 4.83 23.05
N LEU A 141 9.42 5.01 21.97
CA LEU A 141 10.21 3.94 21.35
C LEU A 141 11.26 3.35 22.30
N THR A 142 11.79 4.16 23.24
CA THR A 142 12.78 3.73 24.24
C THR A 142 12.18 3.20 25.55
N SER A 143 10.86 3.36 25.75
CA SER A 143 10.19 2.99 27.00
C SER A 143 9.98 1.48 27.17
N ASN A 144 9.99 0.71 26.07
CA ASN A 144 9.56 -0.70 26.07
C ASN A 144 10.71 -1.73 26.14
N GLY A 145 11.91 -1.31 26.56
CA GLY A 145 13.09 -2.17 26.63
C GLY A 145 13.87 -2.23 25.31
N PRO A 146 14.86 -3.14 25.18
CA PRO A 146 15.64 -3.29 23.94
C PRO A 146 14.71 -3.61 22.78
N LEU A 147 14.79 -2.82 21.70
CA LEU A 147 14.03 -3.09 20.48
C LEU A 147 14.47 -4.45 19.90
N ASP A 148 13.51 -5.23 19.42
CA ASP A 148 13.79 -6.47 18.70
C ASP A 148 14.64 -6.15 17.46
N MET A 149 15.66 -6.96 17.20
CA MET A 149 16.56 -6.84 16.05
C MET A 149 15.78 -6.75 14.74
N LYS A 150 14.65 -7.48 14.64
CA LYS A 150 13.74 -7.42 13.48
C LYS A 150 13.13 -6.03 13.27
N VAL A 151 12.75 -5.35 14.35
CA VAL A 151 12.17 -4.01 14.30
C VAL A 151 13.22 -2.99 13.90
N VAL A 152 14.44 -3.11 14.43
CA VAL A 152 15.58 -2.26 14.05
C VAL A 152 15.87 -2.41 12.56
N GLN A 153 16.01 -3.64 12.07
CA GLN A 153 16.26 -3.91 10.65
C GLN A 153 15.17 -3.34 9.75
N TRP A 154 13.90 -3.54 10.10
CA TRP A 154 12.79 -2.97 9.36
C TRP A 154 12.82 -1.43 9.35
N MET A 155 13.08 -0.80 10.50
CA MET A 155 13.14 0.66 10.61
C MET A 155 14.28 1.28 9.78
N HIS A 156 15.39 0.56 9.55
CA HIS A 156 16.43 1.00 8.61
C HIS A 156 15.92 1.11 7.16
N THR A 157 14.92 0.31 6.76
CA THR A 157 14.37 0.34 5.40
C THR A 157 13.43 1.52 5.15
N LEU A 158 12.76 2.04 6.19
CA LEU A 158 11.69 3.05 6.07
C LEU A 158 12.13 4.36 5.42
N HIS A 159 13.35 4.79 5.70
CA HIS A 159 13.98 5.96 5.08
C HIS A 159 14.19 5.76 3.58
N GLN A 160 14.71 4.59 3.18
CA GLN A 160 14.97 4.27 1.77
C GLN A 160 13.66 4.26 0.98
N ILE A 161 12.62 3.60 1.53
CA ILE A 161 11.27 3.62 0.96
C ILE A 161 10.80 5.06 0.76
N GLY A 162 10.95 5.93 1.76
CA GLY A 162 10.51 7.31 1.65
C GLY A 162 11.25 8.13 0.60
N LEU A 163 12.55 7.92 0.43
CA LEU A 163 13.31 8.53 -0.66
C LEU A 163 12.77 8.09 -2.03
N ASP A 164 12.44 6.82 -2.21
CA ASP A 164 11.94 6.30 -3.48
C ASP A 164 10.49 6.71 -3.75
N VAL A 165 9.65 6.82 -2.72
CA VAL A 165 8.31 7.43 -2.80
C VAL A 165 8.38 8.90 -3.24
N LYS A 166 9.37 9.64 -2.72
CA LYS A 166 9.61 11.03 -3.15
C LYS A 166 10.04 11.12 -4.62
N ARG A 167 10.79 10.12 -5.11
CA ARG A 167 11.28 10.02 -6.50
C ARG A 167 10.29 9.40 -7.48
N THR A 168 9.19 8.83 -6.99
CA THR A 168 8.17 8.19 -7.84
C THR A 168 7.65 9.18 -8.89
N ASP A 169 7.49 8.68 -10.12
CA ASP A 169 7.14 9.50 -11.28
C ASP A 169 5.90 10.39 -11.04
N ARG A 170 6.07 11.69 -11.26
CA ARG A 170 5.07 12.74 -11.11
C ARG A 170 4.33 13.06 -12.41
N THR A 171 4.64 12.39 -13.52
CA THR A 171 3.90 12.55 -14.79
C THR A 171 2.44 12.08 -14.65
N LEU A 172 2.16 11.16 -13.72
CA LEU A 172 0.81 10.73 -13.37
C LEU A 172 0.24 11.61 -12.24
N LEU A 173 -0.87 12.31 -12.52
CA LEU A 173 -1.60 13.15 -11.55
C LEU A 173 -1.97 12.43 -10.24
N PHE A 174 -2.02 11.09 -10.27
CA PHE A 174 -2.25 10.29 -9.08
C PHE A 174 -1.14 10.47 -8.03
N TYR A 175 0.12 10.53 -8.45
CA TYR A 175 1.28 10.65 -7.56
C TYR A 175 1.70 12.09 -7.25
N ASP A 176 1.00 13.07 -7.82
CA ASP A 176 1.15 14.47 -7.41
C ASP A 176 0.48 14.75 -6.06
N LYS A 177 -0.51 13.91 -5.68
CA LYS A 177 -1.24 14.05 -4.43
C LYS A 177 -0.44 13.49 -3.24
N PRO A 178 -0.13 14.29 -2.21
CA PRO A 178 0.64 13.81 -1.06
C PRO A 178 -0.07 12.68 -0.31
N GLU A 179 -1.41 12.65 -0.33
CA GLU A 179 -2.20 11.58 0.29
C GLU A 179 -1.91 10.23 -0.37
N ASN A 180 -1.69 10.19 -1.68
CA ASN A 180 -1.41 8.95 -2.39
C ASN A 180 0.03 8.48 -2.18
N LEU A 181 0.97 9.41 -1.98
CA LEU A 181 2.35 9.10 -1.62
C LEU A 181 2.45 8.52 -0.22
N SER A 182 1.70 9.08 0.73
CA SER A 182 1.62 8.50 2.07
C SER A 182 1.05 7.08 2.05
N LYS A 183 0.07 6.80 1.18
CA LYS A 183 -0.46 5.43 0.98
C LYS A 183 0.58 4.49 0.37
N LEU A 184 1.35 4.96 -0.62
CA LEU A 184 2.42 4.17 -1.23
C LEU A 184 3.48 3.80 -0.19
N TRP A 185 3.91 4.78 0.61
CA TRP A 185 4.85 4.56 1.70
C TRP A 185 4.29 3.59 2.75
N ASP A 186 3.03 3.73 3.15
CA ASP A 186 2.37 2.80 4.10
C ASP A 186 2.37 1.36 3.56
N ILE A 187 2.02 1.17 2.28
CA ILE A 187 1.96 -0.17 1.65
C ILE A 187 3.35 -0.82 1.63
N LEU A 188 4.37 -0.08 1.19
CA LEU A 188 5.75 -0.58 1.13
C LEU A 188 6.32 -0.86 2.52
N SER A 189 6.01 -0.01 3.50
CA SER A 189 6.43 -0.19 4.89
C SER A 189 5.83 -1.46 5.49
N VAL A 190 4.53 -1.71 5.25
CA VAL A 190 3.85 -2.94 5.69
C VAL A 190 4.39 -4.16 4.95
N TYR A 191 4.66 -4.06 3.65
CA TYR A 191 5.25 -5.15 2.86
C TYR A 191 6.62 -5.56 3.41
N ALA A 192 7.52 -4.61 3.64
CA ALA A 192 8.84 -4.86 4.19
C ALA A 192 8.82 -5.45 5.61
N TRP A 193 7.70 -5.29 6.34
CA TRP A 193 7.49 -5.94 7.64
C TRP A 193 6.99 -7.38 7.52
N ILE A 194 6.15 -7.68 6.51
CA ILE A 194 5.60 -9.03 6.31
C ILE A 194 6.70 -10.01 5.92
N ASP A 195 7.59 -9.59 5.02
CA ASP A 195 8.71 -10.39 4.53
C ASP A 195 10.00 -9.66 4.83
N ILE A 196 10.52 -9.82 6.05
CA ILE A 196 11.74 -9.14 6.51
C ILE A 196 12.99 -9.69 5.81
N ASP A 197 12.96 -10.97 5.40
CA ASP A 197 14.09 -11.62 4.74
C ASP A 197 14.30 -11.06 3.33
N VAL A 198 13.20 -10.75 2.61
CA VAL A 198 13.24 -9.99 1.36
C VAL A 198 13.41 -8.50 1.63
N GLY A 199 12.67 -7.97 2.60
CA GLY A 199 12.65 -6.57 3.00
C GLY A 199 12.21 -5.64 1.87
N TYR A 200 12.85 -4.46 1.81
CA TYR A 200 12.70 -3.51 0.71
C TYR A 200 14.00 -3.41 -0.08
N CYS A 201 13.87 -3.45 -1.40
CA CYS A 201 14.94 -3.15 -2.33
C CYS A 201 14.50 -1.98 -3.22
N GLN A 202 15.45 -1.11 -3.58
CA GLN A 202 15.18 0.03 -4.45
C GLN A 202 14.51 -0.42 -5.76
N GLY A 203 13.38 0.20 -6.09
CA GLY A 203 12.62 -0.05 -7.31
C GLY A 203 11.45 -1.04 -7.19
N VAL A 204 11.20 -1.58 -5.99
CA VAL A 204 9.94 -2.27 -5.61
C VAL A 204 8.85 -1.24 -5.37
#